data_AF-A0A832D3G2-F1
#
_entry.id   AF-A0A832D3G2-F1
#
_cell.length_a   1.000
_cell.length_b   1.000
_cell.length_c   1.000
_cell.angle_alpha   90.00
_cell.angle_beta   90.00
_cell.angle_gamma   90.00
#
_symmetry.space_group_name_H-M   'P 1'
#
loop_
_entity.id
_entity.type
_entity.pdbx_description
1 polymer ?
#
loop_
_entity_poly.entity_id
_entity_poly.type
_entity_poly.pdbx_seq_one_letter_code
_entity_poly.pdbx_strand_id
1 'polypeptide(L)'
;MIAHSKAQALEWSLVLISQQIESTVLPTTNPNAWIVKVDPTHFQAAKELIQLYEQENQRWPFRYSIPQTHIPFDATSILWGIFTTAFYLLQQKHPIIQLLGVASVDHVRQGEWWRIFTSTFLHADVPHLLGNLVIGVPLMGLCMGRFGFGIALLSTFIAAALGNLISLSVSGDPKMSLGTSGVVFAALGMLTAHWISALMGLRISWRYVIKAVLAAVLLLVLCGFSPQADTIAHMGGVRDRRDFRVYPLQLSKPSHANSPLTYSAPLHTSSESLPPGHSPSGGI
;
A
#
# COMPACT_ATOMS: atom_id res chain seq x y z
N MET A 1 -36.36 2.39 40.06
CA MET A 1 -34.99 1.85 40.29
C MET A 1 -33.98 2.97 40.08
N ILE A 2 -32.79 2.94 40.71
CA ILE A 2 -31.77 4.00 40.62
C ILE A 2 -30.54 3.47 39.86
N ALA A 3 -30.13 4.16 38.80
CA ALA A 3 -28.94 3.92 38.01
C ALA A 3 -27.84 4.95 38.32
N HIS A 4 -26.57 4.59 38.16
CA HIS A 4 -25.40 5.42 38.50
C HIS A 4 -24.92 6.30 37.34
N SER A 5 -25.57 6.22 36.18
CA SER A 5 -25.28 7.09 35.04
C SER A 5 -26.49 7.17 34.11
N LYS A 6 -26.53 8.22 33.28
CA LYS A 6 -27.56 8.36 32.24
C LYS A 6 -27.52 7.20 31.24
N ALA A 7 -26.31 6.77 30.85
CA ALA A 7 -26.11 5.66 29.92
C ALA A 7 -26.70 4.36 30.49
N GLN A 8 -26.41 4.04 31.75
CA GLN A 8 -26.97 2.86 32.42
C GLN A 8 -28.50 2.93 32.51
N ALA A 9 -29.07 4.09 32.84
CA ALA A 9 -30.53 4.26 32.89
C ALA A 9 -31.20 4.04 31.53
N LEU A 10 -30.56 4.49 30.45
CA LEU A 10 -31.04 4.27 29.07
C LEU A 10 -30.92 2.80 28.66
N GLU A 11 -29.84 2.10 29.03
CA GLU A 11 -29.71 0.66 28.80
C GLU A 11 -30.81 -0.12 29.51
N TRP A 12 -31.03 0.14 30.80
CA TRP A 12 -32.11 -0.49 31.55
C TRP A 12 -33.48 -0.18 30.94
N SER A 13 -33.71 1.05 30.48
CA SER A 13 -34.96 1.43 29.81
C SER A 13 -35.17 0.64 28.50
N LEU A 14 -34.12 0.46 27.71
CA LEU A 14 -34.13 -0.38 26.50
C LEU A 14 -34.46 -1.85 26.81
N VAL A 15 -33.85 -2.40 27.85
CA VAL A 15 -34.11 -3.77 28.31
C VAL A 15 -35.58 -3.94 28.70
N LEU A 16 -36.14 -3.00 29.47
CA LEU A 16 -37.54 -3.02 29.87
C LEU A 16 -38.50 -2.92 28.67
N ILE A 17 -38.24 -1.96 27.75
CA ILE A 17 -39.04 -1.78 26.54
C ILE A 17 -39.02 -3.04 25.67
N SER A 18 -37.91 -3.77 25.62
CA SER A 18 -37.82 -5.03 24.86
C SER A 18 -38.79 -6.12 25.35
N GLN A 19 -39.21 -6.05 26.63
CA GLN A 19 -40.20 -6.94 27.24
C GLN A 19 -41.58 -6.28 27.35
N GLN A 20 -41.83 -5.21 26.58
CA GLN A 20 -43.07 -4.42 26.62
C GLN A 20 -43.37 -3.78 27.99
N ILE A 21 -42.34 -3.56 28.80
CA ILE A 21 -42.45 -2.82 30.06
C ILE A 21 -42.12 -1.36 29.79
N GLU A 22 -43.12 -0.49 29.81
CA GLU A 22 -42.91 0.94 29.67
C GLU A 22 -42.10 1.51 30.84
N SER A 23 -41.11 2.34 30.52
CA SER A 23 -40.26 2.97 31.52
C SER A 23 -39.98 4.44 31.17
N THR A 24 -39.85 5.27 32.20
CA THR A 24 -39.49 6.68 32.05
C THR A 24 -38.19 6.95 32.81
N VAL A 25 -37.21 7.55 32.12
CA VAL A 25 -35.93 7.91 32.71
C VAL A 25 -35.97 9.36 33.20
N LEU A 26 -35.72 9.57 34.49
CA LEU A 26 -35.75 10.87 35.16
C LEU A 26 -34.39 11.17 35.81
N PRO A 27 -33.88 12.40 35.74
CA PRO A 27 -32.70 12.79 36.52
C PRO A 27 -33.03 12.85 38.02
N THR A 28 -32.04 12.59 38.88
CA THR A 28 -32.19 12.86 40.33
C THR A 28 -31.56 14.19 40.73
N THR A 29 -31.71 14.57 42.00
CA THR A 29 -30.99 15.71 42.60
C THR A 29 -29.47 15.52 42.62
N ASN A 30 -28.97 14.28 42.55
CA ASN A 30 -27.57 13.96 42.35
C ASN A 30 -27.26 13.82 40.85
N PRO A 31 -26.29 14.58 40.29
CA PRO A 31 -25.93 14.52 38.86
C PRO A 31 -25.42 13.15 38.40
N ASN A 32 -24.92 12.32 39.32
CA ASN A 32 -24.43 10.96 39.04
C ASN A 32 -25.48 9.88 39.31
N ALA A 33 -26.76 10.24 39.45
CA ALA A 33 -27.82 9.27 39.63
C ALA A 33 -29.00 9.59 38.71
N TRP A 34 -29.65 8.54 38.22
CA TRP A 34 -30.82 8.59 37.36
C TRP A 34 -31.86 7.59 37.86
N ILE A 35 -33.15 7.93 37.78
CA ILE A 35 -34.26 7.06 38.16
C ILE A 35 -34.91 6.50 36.91
N VAL A 36 -35.06 5.18 36.87
CA VAL A 36 -35.94 4.48 35.93
C VAL A 36 -37.26 4.23 36.65
N LYS A 37 -38.30 4.97 36.24
CA LYS A 37 -39.67 4.85 36.73
C LYS A 37 -40.42 3.85 35.87
N VAL A 38 -41.17 2.97 36.52
CA VAL A 38 -41.96 1.89 35.90
C VAL A 38 -43.30 1.85 36.62
N ASP A 39 -44.34 1.37 35.95
CA ASP A 39 -45.63 1.14 36.60
C ASP A 39 -45.48 0.20 37.82
N PRO A 40 -46.13 0.49 38.97
CA PRO A 40 -46.04 -0.35 40.17
C PRO A 40 -46.41 -1.81 39.94
N THR A 41 -47.33 -2.11 39.02
CA THR A 41 -47.74 -3.49 38.68
C THR A 41 -46.61 -4.30 38.05
N HIS A 42 -45.72 -3.64 37.30
CA HIS A 42 -44.59 -4.27 36.62
C HIS A 42 -43.27 -4.12 37.39
N PHE A 43 -43.28 -3.50 38.59
CA PHE A 43 -42.06 -3.18 39.31
C PHE A 43 -41.19 -4.40 39.63
N GLN A 44 -41.83 -5.51 40.03
CA GLN A 44 -41.10 -6.73 40.38
C GLN A 44 -40.49 -7.40 39.14
N ALA A 45 -41.26 -7.55 38.06
CA ALA A 45 -40.79 -8.08 36.79
C ALA A 45 -39.66 -7.23 36.19
N ALA A 46 -39.79 -5.91 36.27
CA ALA A 46 -38.76 -4.97 35.81
C ALA A 46 -37.44 -5.12 36.56
N LYS A 47 -37.52 -5.32 37.89
CA LYS A 47 -36.36 -5.53 38.74
C LYS A 47 -35.66 -6.85 38.42
N GLU A 48 -36.41 -7.93 38.26
CA GLU A 48 -35.87 -9.25 37.92
C GLU A 48 -35.20 -9.24 36.55
N LEU A 49 -35.81 -8.59 35.56
CA LEU A 49 -35.25 -8.48 34.21
C LEU A 49 -33.92 -7.71 34.20
N ILE A 50 -33.84 -6.59 34.91
CA ILE A 50 -32.60 -5.82 35.02
C ILE A 50 -31.53 -6.63 35.75
N GLN A 51 -31.89 -7.34 36.82
CA GLN A 51 -30.94 -8.21 37.52
C GLN A 51 -30.41 -9.33 36.62
N LEU A 52 -31.26 -9.93 35.78
CA LEU A 52 -30.84 -10.93 34.81
C LEU A 52 -29.91 -10.33 33.76
N TYR A 53 -30.27 -9.17 33.19
CA TYR A 53 -29.42 -8.42 32.26
C TYR A 53 -28.05 -8.09 32.85
N GLU A 54 -28.01 -7.67 34.12
CA GLU A 54 -26.75 -7.39 34.80
C GLU A 54 -25.94 -8.66 35.04
N GLN A 55 -26.55 -9.76 35.47
CA GLN A 55 -25.84 -11.04 35.66
C GLN A 55 -25.27 -11.60 34.35
N GLU A 56 -25.99 -11.43 33.23
CA GLU A 56 -25.54 -11.85 31.91
C GLU A 56 -24.41 -10.97 31.39
N ASN A 57 -24.52 -9.64 31.54
CA ASN A 57 -23.51 -8.70 31.06
C ASN A 57 -22.32 -8.50 32.00
N GLN A 58 -22.40 -8.92 33.27
CA GLN A 58 -21.27 -8.95 34.20
C GLN A 58 -20.15 -9.88 33.74
N ARG A 59 -20.44 -10.84 32.84
CA ARG A 59 -19.49 -11.86 32.37
C ARG A 59 -18.74 -11.50 31.09
N TRP A 60 -18.82 -10.26 30.57
CA TRP A 60 -18.05 -9.85 29.38
C TRP A 60 -16.84 -8.95 29.73
N PRO A 61 -15.70 -9.50 30.21
CA PRO A 61 -14.53 -8.75 30.68
C PRO A 61 -13.72 -8.07 29.56
N PHE A 62 -14.24 -8.02 28.32
CA PHE A 62 -13.56 -7.48 27.14
C PHE A 62 -14.06 -6.10 26.72
N ARG A 63 -15.04 -5.51 27.40
CA ARG A 63 -15.53 -4.16 27.09
C ARG A 63 -14.71 -3.12 27.85
N TYR A 64 -13.75 -2.51 27.16
CA TYR A 64 -13.02 -1.34 27.66
C TYR A 64 -13.47 -0.11 26.87
N SER A 65 -13.83 0.97 27.57
CA SER A 65 -14.02 2.26 26.94
C SER A 65 -12.66 2.77 26.48
N ILE A 66 -12.37 2.65 25.18
CA ILE A 66 -11.19 3.26 24.59
C ILE A 66 -11.38 4.78 24.73
N PRO A 67 -10.41 5.52 25.32
CA PRO A 67 -10.46 6.98 25.35
C PRO A 67 -10.75 7.48 23.95
N GLN A 68 -11.75 8.35 23.83
CA GLN A 68 -12.12 8.94 22.55
C GLN A 68 -10.89 9.65 21.97
N THR A 69 -10.29 8.97 21.02
CA THR A 69 -9.08 9.38 20.32
C THR A 69 -9.61 9.97 19.04
N HIS A 70 -10.05 11.23 19.14
CA HIS A 70 -10.51 12.01 18.00
C HIS A 70 -9.29 12.37 17.15
N ILE A 71 -8.79 11.40 16.38
CA ILE A 71 -7.77 11.64 15.36
C ILE A 71 -8.50 12.30 14.19
N PRO A 72 -8.20 13.56 13.84
CA PRO A 72 -8.81 14.19 12.68
C PRO A 72 -8.36 13.45 11.41
N PHE A 73 -9.21 13.43 10.39
CA PHE A 73 -8.84 12.92 9.07
C PHE A 73 -8.33 14.08 8.22
N ASP A 74 -7.12 13.94 7.68
CA ASP A 74 -6.55 14.94 6.77
C ASP A 74 -6.82 14.56 5.31
N ALA A 75 -7.64 15.37 4.64
CA ALA A 75 -8.04 15.17 3.25
C ALA A 75 -6.88 15.39 2.25
N THR A 76 -5.75 15.97 2.67
CA THR A 76 -4.54 16.09 1.82
C THR A 76 -3.96 14.72 1.43
N SER A 77 -4.34 13.64 2.11
CA SER A 77 -4.06 12.26 1.68
C SER A 77 -4.62 11.92 0.28
N ILE A 78 -5.68 12.60 -0.16
CA ILE A 78 -6.21 12.49 -1.52
C ILE A 78 -5.17 13.00 -2.54
N LEU A 79 -4.43 14.08 -2.22
CA LEU A 79 -3.37 14.60 -3.08
C LEU A 79 -2.23 13.58 -3.25
N TRP A 80 -1.89 12.85 -2.18
CA TRP A 80 -0.94 11.74 -2.26
C TRP A 80 -1.46 10.60 -3.16
N GLY A 81 -2.75 10.26 -3.08
CA GLY A 81 -3.36 9.27 -3.97
C GLY A 81 -3.38 9.71 -5.44
N ILE A 82 -3.70 10.99 -5.71
CA ILE A 82 -3.65 11.60 -7.04
C ILE A 82 -2.21 11.58 -7.57
N PHE A 83 -1.23 11.98 -6.76
CA PHE A 83 0.18 11.94 -7.13
C PHE A 83 0.63 10.51 -7.50
N THR A 84 0.27 9.53 -6.67
CA THR A 84 0.63 8.12 -6.89
C THR A 84 0.01 7.58 -8.17
N THR A 85 -1.25 7.94 -8.45
CA THR A 85 -1.95 7.60 -9.69
C THR A 85 -1.30 8.28 -10.90
N ALA A 86 -0.99 9.57 -10.80
CA ALA A 86 -0.33 10.32 -11.86
C ALA A 86 1.06 9.75 -12.19
N PHE A 87 1.82 9.36 -11.16
CA PHE A 87 3.13 8.74 -11.33
C PHE A 87 3.01 7.38 -12.03
N TYR A 88 2.02 6.57 -11.68
CA TYR A 88 1.74 5.32 -12.39
C TYR A 88 1.35 5.55 -13.86
N LEU A 89 0.51 6.54 -14.16
CA LEU A 89 0.17 6.88 -15.54
C LEU A 89 1.40 7.35 -16.34
N LEU A 90 2.31 8.09 -15.70
CA LEU A 90 3.57 8.49 -16.30
C LEU A 90 4.48 7.26 -16.56
N GLN A 91 4.57 6.34 -15.61
CA GLN A 91 5.27 5.07 -15.77
C GLN A 91 4.73 4.26 -16.97
N GLN A 92 3.42 4.19 -17.14
CA GLN A 92 2.79 3.49 -18.27
C GLN A 92 3.10 4.15 -19.62
N LYS A 93 3.18 5.48 -19.67
CA LYS A 93 3.57 6.22 -20.87
C LYS A 93 5.05 6.05 -21.21
N HIS A 94 5.90 5.92 -20.19
CA HIS A 94 7.35 5.89 -20.33
C HIS A 94 7.96 4.67 -19.60
N PRO A 95 8.04 3.50 -20.24
CA PRO A 95 8.56 2.27 -19.62
C PRO A 95 9.99 2.39 -19.06
N ILE A 96 10.77 3.35 -19.57
CA ILE A 96 12.11 3.69 -19.06
C ILE A 96 12.11 4.05 -17.56
N ILE A 97 11.01 4.62 -17.05
CA ILE A 97 10.87 4.99 -15.63
C ILE A 97 10.91 3.73 -14.75
N GLN A 98 10.25 2.66 -15.17
CA GLN A 98 10.29 1.39 -14.45
C GLN A 98 11.67 0.75 -14.56
N LEU A 99 12.28 0.77 -15.75
CA LEU A 99 13.62 0.21 -15.96
C LEU A 99 14.68 0.89 -15.09
N LEU A 100 14.62 2.21 -14.95
CA LEU A 100 15.58 3.00 -14.15
C LEU A 100 15.23 3.06 -12.66
N GLY A 101 13.99 2.72 -12.29
CA GLY A 101 13.50 2.91 -10.93
C GLY A 101 13.31 1.63 -10.11
N VAL A 102 13.21 0.45 -10.75
CA VAL A 102 13.05 -0.83 -10.04
C VAL A 102 14.30 -1.13 -9.21
N ALA A 103 14.10 -1.59 -7.97
CA ALA A 103 15.18 -1.99 -7.08
C ALA A 103 15.45 -3.50 -7.16
N SER A 104 16.71 -3.87 -7.35
CA SER A 104 17.20 -5.25 -7.17
C SER A 104 18.56 -5.24 -6.47
N VAL A 105 18.95 -6.38 -5.90
CA VAL A 105 20.23 -6.55 -5.19
C VAL A 105 21.42 -6.17 -6.09
N ASP A 106 21.40 -6.58 -7.36
CA ASP A 106 22.49 -6.33 -8.31
C ASP A 106 22.69 -4.84 -8.57
N HIS A 107 21.61 -4.09 -8.83
CA HIS A 107 21.68 -2.65 -9.07
C HIS A 107 22.19 -1.90 -7.83
N VAL A 108 21.70 -2.26 -6.64
CA VAL A 108 22.15 -1.62 -5.39
C VAL A 108 23.64 -1.90 -5.13
N ARG A 109 24.12 -3.12 -5.41
CA ARG A 109 25.55 -3.47 -5.32
C ARG A 109 26.41 -2.73 -6.34
N GLN A 110 25.85 -2.36 -7.48
CA GLN A 110 26.51 -1.56 -8.52
C GLN A 110 26.52 -0.05 -8.21
N GLY A 111 26.00 0.37 -7.05
CA GLY A 111 25.99 1.77 -6.61
C GLY A 111 24.70 2.52 -6.91
N GLU A 112 23.68 1.85 -7.46
CA GLU A 112 22.40 2.47 -7.84
C GLU A 112 21.42 2.56 -6.65
N TRP A 113 21.88 3.11 -5.52
CA TRP A 113 21.15 3.15 -4.25
C TRP A 113 19.85 3.97 -4.31
N TRP A 114 19.75 4.95 -5.23
CA TRP A 114 18.53 5.75 -5.42
C TRP A 114 17.32 4.87 -5.77
N ARG A 115 17.55 3.68 -6.34
CA ARG A 115 16.49 2.73 -6.70
C ARG A 115 15.67 2.28 -5.51
N ILE A 116 16.27 2.25 -4.32
CA ILE A 116 15.59 1.92 -3.07
C ILE A 116 14.44 2.89 -2.78
N PHE A 117 14.63 4.16 -3.16
CA PHE A 117 13.66 5.23 -3.00
C PHE A 117 12.70 5.28 -4.19
N THR A 118 13.19 5.24 -5.42
CA THR A 118 12.33 5.36 -6.61
C THR A 118 11.35 4.19 -6.74
N SER A 119 11.75 2.99 -6.32
CA SER A 119 10.90 1.81 -6.38
C SER A 119 9.64 1.93 -5.52
N THR A 120 9.65 2.79 -4.49
CA THR A 120 8.48 3.05 -3.65
C THR A 120 7.34 3.74 -4.41
N PHE A 121 7.60 4.33 -5.57
CA PHE A 121 6.56 4.99 -6.38
C PHE A 121 6.06 4.13 -7.54
N LEU A 122 6.80 3.07 -7.90
CA LEU A 122 6.50 2.21 -9.04
C LEU A 122 5.40 1.20 -8.70
N HIS A 123 4.61 0.81 -9.69
CA HIS A 123 3.61 -0.27 -9.55
C HIS A 123 3.66 -1.21 -10.74
N ALA A 124 3.50 -2.52 -10.51
CA ALA A 124 3.54 -3.52 -11.58
C ALA A 124 2.28 -3.47 -12.45
N ASP A 125 1.12 -3.30 -11.81
CA ASP A 125 -0.19 -3.47 -12.43
C ASP A 125 -1.26 -2.58 -11.75
N VAL A 126 -2.41 -2.46 -12.43
CA VAL A 126 -3.55 -1.65 -11.97
C VAL A 126 -4.16 -2.20 -10.66
N PRO A 127 -4.42 -3.52 -10.52
CA PRO A 127 -4.90 -4.08 -9.25
C PRO A 127 -4.03 -3.74 -8.03
N HIS A 128 -2.70 -3.82 -8.18
CA HIS A 128 -1.75 -3.48 -7.12
C HIS A 128 -1.86 -2.01 -6.74
N LEU A 129 -1.88 -1.09 -7.73
CA LEU A 129 -2.12 0.33 -7.46
C LEU A 129 -3.44 0.55 -6.72
N LEU A 130 -4.52 -0.07 -7.18
CA LEU A 130 -5.85 0.11 -6.58
C LEU A 130 -5.88 -0.38 -5.13
N GLY A 131 -5.28 -1.54 -4.84
CA GLY A 131 -5.16 -2.06 -3.47
C GLY A 131 -4.41 -1.10 -2.55
N ASN A 132 -3.29 -0.55 -3.03
CA ASN A 132 -2.52 0.45 -2.28
C ASN A 132 -3.31 1.76 -2.07
N LEU A 133 -4.11 2.20 -3.03
CA LEU A 133 -4.90 3.43 -2.89
C LEU A 133 -6.09 3.26 -1.93
N VAL A 134 -6.83 2.16 -2.07
CA VAL A 134 -8.02 1.87 -1.24
C VAL A 134 -7.66 1.79 0.24
N ILE A 135 -6.52 1.17 0.58
CA ILE A 135 -6.06 1.06 1.96
C ILE A 135 -5.19 2.27 2.36
N GLY A 136 -4.34 2.73 1.44
CA GLY A 136 -3.34 3.77 1.71
C GLY A 136 -3.92 5.16 1.91
N VAL A 137 -4.93 5.57 1.14
CA VAL A 137 -5.52 6.91 1.31
C VAL A 137 -6.16 7.08 2.69
N PRO A 138 -7.00 6.16 3.19
CA PRO A 138 -7.51 6.24 4.56
C PRO A 138 -6.40 6.25 5.63
N LEU A 139 -5.42 5.36 5.52
CA LEU A 139 -4.33 5.27 6.50
C LEU A 139 -3.45 6.51 6.48
N MET A 140 -3.10 7.03 5.30
CA MET A 140 -2.35 8.29 5.21
C MET A 140 -3.16 9.46 5.72
N GLY A 141 -4.47 9.53 5.48
CA GLY A 141 -5.29 10.62 6.01
C GLY A 141 -5.37 10.63 7.54
N LEU A 142 -5.45 9.45 8.16
CA LEU A 142 -5.36 9.32 9.62
C LEU A 142 -3.95 9.63 10.14
N CYS A 143 -2.92 9.18 9.43
CA CYS A 143 -1.52 9.43 9.80
C CYS A 143 -1.18 10.92 9.71
N MET A 144 -1.55 11.59 8.61
CA MET A 144 -1.38 13.02 8.39
C MET A 144 -2.20 13.83 9.40
N GLY A 145 -3.43 13.45 9.69
CA GLY A 145 -4.23 14.11 10.72
C GLY A 145 -3.66 13.95 12.13
N ARG A 146 -2.98 12.83 12.41
CA ARG A 146 -2.35 12.59 13.71
C ARG A 146 -0.99 13.25 13.88
N PHE A 147 -0.14 13.17 12.87
CA PHE A 147 1.28 13.54 12.95
C PHE A 147 1.62 14.80 12.15
N GLY A 148 0.68 15.33 11.38
CA GLY A 148 0.90 16.41 10.41
C GLY A 148 1.32 15.86 9.05
N PHE A 149 0.91 16.56 7.99
CA PHE A 149 1.18 16.19 6.59
C PHE A 149 2.65 15.85 6.31
N GLY A 150 3.57 16.77 6.64
CA GLY A 150 4.99 16.62 6.31
C GLY A 150 5.68 15.48 7.04
N ILE A 151 5.38 15.31 8.34
CA ILE A 151 5.96 14.23 9.16
C ILE A 151 5.42 12.88 8.67
N ALA A 152 4.11 12.75 8.49
CA ALA A 152 3.51 11.52 8.01
C ALA A 152 4.08 11.12 6.64
N LEU A 153 4.17 12.05 5.69
CA LEU A 153 4.71 11.77 4.35
C LEU A 153 6.18 11.35 4.41
N LEU A 154 7.03 12.13 5.11
CA LEU A 154 8.47 11.87 5.15
C LEU A 154 8.79 10.59 5.91
N SER A 155 8.19 10.38 7.08
CA SER A 155 8.42 9.19 7.89
C SER A 155 7.98 7.91 7.19
N THR A 156 6.81 7.92 6.53
CA THR A 156 6.33 6.75 5.80
C THR A 156 7.15 6.45 4.55
N PHE A 157 7.61 7.49 3.83
CA PHE A 157 8.51 7.33 2.70
C PHE A 157 9.89 6.77 3.10
N ILE A 158 10.50 7.31 4.15
CA ILE A 158 11.79 6.80 4.67
C ILE A 158 11.62 5.36 5.17
N ALA A 159 10.56 5.07 5.92
CA ALA A 159 10.28 3.72 6.40
C ALA A 159 10.06 2.72 5.25
N ALA A 160 9.40 3.14 4.16
CA ALA A 160 9.24 2.32 2.97
C ALA A 160 10.58 2.03 2.28
N ALA A 161 11.44 3.04 2.13
CA ALA A 161 12.79 2.88 1.57
C ALA A 161 13.66 1.95 2.43
N LEU A 162 13.61 2.10 3.76
CA LEU A 162 14.29 1.19 4.68
C LEU A 162 13.74 -0.23 4.60
N GLY A 163 12.42 -0.39 4.46
CA GLY A 163 11.77 -1.67 4.23
C GLY A 163 12.27 -2.35 2.95
N ASN A 164 12.42 -1.59 1.86
CA ASN A 164 13.03 -2.07 0.62
C ASN A 164 14.47 -2.53 0.82
N LEU A 165 15.29 -1.75 1.53
CA LEU A 165 16.67 -2.10 1.83
C LEU A 165 16.77 -3.40 2.65
N ILE A 166 15.94 -3.57 3.68
CA ILE A 166 15.88 -4.78 4.51
C ILE A 166 15.39 -5.98 3.68
N SER A 167 14.37 -5.79 2.84
CA SER A 167 13.84 -6.85 1.99
C SER A 167 14.89 -7.38 1.02
N LEU A 168 15.72 -6.48 0.45
CA LEU A 168 16.83 -6.82 -0.43
C LEU A 168 18.02 -7.47 0.30
N SER A 169 18.24 -7.17 1.58
CA SER A 169 19.34 -7.78 2.34
C SER A 169 19.01 -9.18 2.85
N VAL A 170 17.73 -9.45 3.12
CA VAL A 170 17.24 -10.76 3.60
C VAL A 170 16.95 -11.71 2.43
N SER A 171 16.53 -11.20 1.27
CA SER A 171 16.25 -12.02 0.09
C SER A 171 17.56 -12.39 -0.62
N GLY A 172 17.98 -13.65 -0.51
CA GLY A 172 19.15 -14.19 -1.23
C GLY A 172 18.95 -14.35 -2.75
N ASP A 173 17.73 -14.16 -3.25
CA ASP A 173 17.36 -14.26 -4.67
C ASP A 173 17.16 -12.88 -5.32
N PRO A 174 17.28 -12.76 -6.65
CA PRO A 174 17.00 -11.54 -7.41
C PRO A 174 15.51 -11.21 -7.41
N LYS A 175 14.97 -10.83 -6.26
CA LYS A 175 13.61 -10.29 -6.15
C LYS A 175 13.64 -8.79 -6.48
N MET A 176 12.80 -8.40 -7.41
CA MET A 176 12.53 -7.00 -7.69
C MET A 176 11.57 -6.46 -6.62
N SER A 177 11.93 -5.37 -5.96
CA SER A 177 11.00 -4.64 -5.08
C SER A 177 10.47 -3.42 -5.83
N LEU A 178 9.15 -3.30 -5.92
CA LEU A 178 8.43 -2.15 -6.46
C LEU A 178 7.06 -2.05 -5.78
N GLY A 179 6.61 -0.85 -5.46
CA GLY A 179 5.29 -0.61 -4.86
C GLY A 179 5.28 0.47 -3.78
N THR A 180 4.19 1.24 -3.71
CA THR A 180 3.91 2.11 -2.55
C THR A 180 3.42 1.33 -1.34
N SER A 181 3.32 0.00 -1.39
CA SER A 181 2.86 -0.83 -0.28
C SER A 181 3.69 -0.62 0.99
N GLY A 182 4.99 -0.38 0.86
CA GLY A 182 5.85 0.00 1.98
C GLY A 182 5.40 1.29 2.70
N VAL A 183 4.89 2.28 1.95
CA VAL A 183 4.34 3.53 2.51
C VAL A 183 3.05 3.24 3.27
N VAL A 184 2.18 2.41 2.70
CA VAL A 184 0.92 1.98 3.34
C VAL A 184 1.19 1.23 4.64
N PHE A 185 2.14 0.30 4.62
CA PHE A 185 2.55 -0.45 5.82
C PHE A 185 3.23 0.43 6.86
N ALA A 186 4.04 1.40 6.44
CA ALA A 186 4.61 2.37 7.37
C ALA A 186 3.53 3.22 8.04
N ALA A 187 2.52 3.67 7.30
CA ALA A 187 1.37 4.41 7.85
C ALA A 187 0.59 3.56 8.86
N LEU A 188 0.33 2.28 8.52
CA LEU A 188 -0.29 1.32 9.44
C LEU A 188 0.55 1.13 10.71
N GLY A 189 1.87 0.98 10.57
CA GLY A 189 2.79 0.81 11.69
C GLY A 189 2.83 2.03 12.61
N MET A 190 2.88 3.25 12.05
CA MET A 190 2.85 4.50 12.81
C MET A 190 1.55 4.66 13.60
N LEU A 191 0.41 4.40 12.97
CA LEU A 191 -0.89 4.44 13.65
C LEU A 191 -0.95 3.37 14.74
N THR A 192 -0.54 2.13 14.44
CA THR A 192 -0.53 1.03 15.41
C THR A 192 0.35 1.37 16.62
N ALA A 193 1.54 1.95 16.41
CA ALA A 193 2.41 2.40 17.49
C ALA A 193 1.77 3.50 18.34
N HIS A 194 1.07 4.46 17.71
CA HIS A 194 0.33 5.48 18.42
C HIS A 194 -0.78 4.89 19.31
N TRP A 195 -1.57 3.97 18.75
CA TRP A 195 -2.64 3.28 19.47
C TRP A 195 -2.09 2.46 20.63
N ILE A 196 -1.02 1.70 20.42
CA ILE A 196 -0.36 0.92 21.49
C ILE A 196 0.12 1.85 22.59
N SER A 197 0.76 2.97 22.26
CA SER A 197 1.21 3.95 23.25
C SER A 197 0.04 4.52 24.07
N ALA A 198 -1.08 4.84 23.42
CA ALA A 198 -2.30 5.28 24.11
C ALA A 198 -2.89 4.18 25.01
N LEU A 199 -2.87 2.93 24.53
CA LEU A 199 -3.35 1.76 25.27
C LEU A 199 -2.44 1.36 26.43
N MET A 200 -1.13 1.61 26.36
CA MET A 200 -0.18 1.40 27.45
C MET A 200 -0.31 2.46 28.55
N GLY A 201 -0.77 3.66 28.21
CA GLY A 201 -1.19 4.67 29.20
C GLY A 201 -2.43 4.25 29.98
N LEU A 202 -3.24 3.36 29.41
CA LEU A 202 -4.31 2.65 30.11
C LEU A 202 -3.70 1.37 30.69
N ARG A 203 -4.15 0.89 31.85
CA ARG A 203 -3.64 -0.37 32.45
C ARG A 203 -4.13 -1.62 31.70
N ILE A 204 -4.03 -1.64 30.38
CA ILE A 204 -4.47 -2.72 29.51
C ILE A 204 -3.42 -3.83 29.50
N SER A 205 -3.87 -5.07 29.47
CA SER A 205 -2.98 -6.24 29.46
C SER A 205 -2.17 -6.31 28.16
N TRP A 206 -0.84 -6.48 28.29
CA TRP A 206 0.14 -6.59 27.20
C TRP A 206 -0.24 -7.61 26.10
N ARG A 207 -1.04 -8.64 26.45
CA ARG A 207 -1.60 -9.62 25.51
C ARG A 207 -2.43 -8.99 24.38
N TYR A 208 -3.11 -7.88 24.62
CA TYR A 208 -3.91 -7.20 23.58
C TYR A 208 -3.04 -6.39 22.64
N VAL A 209 -1.98 -5.75 23.18
CA VAL A 209 -0.95 -5.07 22.37
C VAL A 209 -0.30 -6.07 21.42
N ILE A 210 0.09 -7.25 21.93
CA ILE A 210 0.67 -8.30 21.08
C ILE A 210 -0.31 -8.75 20.01
N LYS A 211 -1.58 -8.98 20.32
CA LYS A 211 -2.58 -9.36 19.32
C LYS A 211 -2.74 -8.29 18.23
N ALA A 212 -2.71 -7.01 18.57
CA ALA A 212 -2.78 -5.91 17.61
C ALA A 212 -1.54 -5.85 16.71
N VAL A 213 -0.33 -5.98 17.29
CA VAL A 213 0.92 -6.07 16.52
C VAL A 213 0.90 -7.29 15.61
N LEU A 214 0.51 -8.46 16.13
CA LEU A 214 0.45 -9.70 15.36
C LEU A 214 -0.57 -9.62 14.22
N ALA A 215 -1.71 -8.98 14.45
CA ALA A 215 -2.70 -8.72 13.41
C ALA A 215 -2.16 -7.76 12.34
N ALA A 216 -1.47 -6.69 12.73
CA ALA A 216 -0.84 -5.75 11.79
C ALA A 216 0.27 -6.43 10.98
N VAL A 217 1.12 -7.24 11.61
CA VAL A 217 2.14 -8.05 10.96
C VAL A 217 1.52 -9.09 10.03
N LEU A 218 0.43 -9.76 10.44
CA LEU A 218 -0.29 -10.71 9.60
C LEU A 218 -0.91 -10.02 8.38
N LEU A 219 -1.50 -8.83 8.54
CA LEU A 219 -2.02 -8.00 7.44
C LEU A 219 -0.89 -7.59 6.48
N LEU A 220 0.26 -7.22 7.03
CA LEU A 220 1.47 -6.87 6.28
C LEU A 220 2.02 -8.07 5.50
N VAL A 221 1.99 -9.26 6.10
CA VAL A 221 2.37 -10.51 5.44
C VAL A 221 1.36 -10.89 4.35
N LEU A 222 0.06 -10.83 4.63
CA LEU A 222 -1.00 -11.19 3.66
C LEU A 222 -1.03 -10.24 2.46
N CYS A 223 -0.82 -8.94 2.67
CA CYS A 223 -0.74 -7.96 1.59
C CYS A 223 0.63 -7.95 0.88
N GLY A 224 1.72 -8.25 1.61
CA GLY A 224 3.09 -8.17 1.09
C GLY A 224 3.58 -9.44 0.39
N PHE A 225 3.03 -10.61 0.71
CA PHE A 225 3.48 -11.90 0.16
C PHE A 225 2.57 -12.50 -0.89
N SER A 226 1.44 -11.89 -1.27
CA SER A 226 0.58 -12.51 -2.29
C SER A 226 1.32 -12.55 -3.63
N PRO A 227 1.68 -13.73 -4.17
CA PRO A 227 2.09 -13.91 -5.56
C PRO A 227 0.86 -13.88 -6.48
N GLN A 228 -0.30 -13.44 -5.95
CA GLN A 228 -1.66 -13.76 -6.37
C GLN A 228 -2.56 -12.52 -6.45
N ALA A 229 -2.03 -11.30 -6.37
CA ALA A 229 -2.74 -10.15 -6.94
C ALA A 229 -3.07 -10.37 -8.44
N ASP A 230 -2.35 -11.30 -9.10
CA ASP A 230 -2.64 -11.83 -10.43
C ASP A 230 -3.88 -12.76 -10.50
N THR A 231 -4.29 -13.49 -9.45
CA THR A 231 -5.40 -14.47 -9.61
C THR A 231 -6.80 -13.87 -9.57
N ILE A 232 -7.00 -12.73 -8.89
CA ILE A 232 -8.29 -12.01 -8.92
C ILE A 232 -8.44 -11.21 -10.24
N ALA A 233 -7.32 -10.84 -10.87
CA ALA A 233 -7.32 -10.25 -12.21
C ALA A 233 -7.51 -11.29 -13.34
N HIS A 234 -7.17 -12.56 -13.10
CA HIS A 234 -7.33 -13.63 -14.09
C HIS A 234 -8.78 -14.09 -14.35
N MET A 235 -9.77 -13.65 -13.56
CA MET A 235 -11.19 -13.81 -13.93
C MET A 235 -11.74 -12.67 -14.78
N GLY A 236 -10.97 -11.58 -14.99
CA GLY A 236 -11.46 -10.36 -15.64
C GLY A 236 -10.84 -10.01 -17.00
N GLY A 237 -9.78 -10.68 -17.46
CA GLY A 237 -9.12 -10.26 -18.69
C GLY A 237 -8.18 -11.28 -19.29
N VAL A 238 -8.67 -12.04 -20.27
CA VAL A 238 -7.81 -12.66 -21.29
C VAL A 238 -7.21 -11.54 -22.14
N ARG A 239 -5.89 -11.31 -22.04
CA ARG A 239 -5.03 -10.99 -23.21
C ARG A 239 -3.52 -10.92 -22.89
N ASP A 240 -2.81 -11.82 -23.57
CA ASP A 240 -1.47 -11.68 -24.16
C ASP A 240 -0.27 -11.44 -23.22
N ARG A 241 0.24 -12.54 -22.63
CA ARG A 241 1.58 -12.62 -22.05
C ARG A 241 2.55 -12.94 -23.19
N ARG A 242 3.14 -11.93 -23.84
CA ARG A 242 4.27 -12.16 -24.76
C ARG A 242 5.55 -12.30 -23.96
N ASP A 243 6.21 -13.42 -24.20
CA ASP A 243 7.52 -13.81 -23.68
C ASP A 243 8.54 -12.67 -23.77
N PHE A 244 8.99 -12.17 -22.62
CA PHE A 244 10.20 -11.35 -22.54
C PHE A 244 11.42 -12.28 -22.51
N ARG A 245 11.79 -12.80 -23.68
CA ARG A 245 13.05 -13.53 -23.88
C ARG A 245 14.14 -12.51 -24.10
N VAL A 246 14.95 -12.26 -23.07
CA VAL A 246 16.14 -11.41 -23.14
C VAL A 246 17.16 -12.06 -24.08
N TYR A 247 17.38 -11.47 -25.25
CA TYR A 247 18.58 -11.74 -26.03
C TYR A 247 19.72 -10.88 -25.46
N PRO A 248 20.86 -11.45 -25.04
CA PRO A 248 22.00 -10.64 -24.68
C PRO A 248 22.53 -9.96 -25.95
N LEU A 249 22.59 -8.63 -25.92
CA LEU A 249 23.29 -7.82 -26.90
C LEU A 249 24.78 -8.24 -26.92
N GLN A 250 25.15 -9.10 -27.87
CA GLN A 250 26.54 -9.29 -28.25
C GLN A 250 27.03 -8.01 -28.92
N LEU A 251 27.78 -7.21 -28.16
CA LEU A 251 28.64 -6.15 -28.68
C LEU A 251 29.60 -6.78 -29.69
N SER A 252 29.38 -6.54 -30.99
CA SER A 252 30.32 -6.87 -32.04
C SER A 252 31.63 -6.10 -31.82
N LYS A 253 32.68 -6.79 -31.39
CA LYS A 253 34.06 -6.28 -31.45
C LYS A 253 34.43 -6.02 -32.92
N PRO A 254 35.06 -4.89 -33.27
CA PRO A 254 35.68 -4.75 -34.59
C PRO A 254 36.93 -5.63 -34.63
N SER A 255 36.96 -6.60 -35.55
CA SER A 255 38.16 -7.39 -35.83
C SER A 255 39.10 -6.59 -36.75
N HIS A 256 40.10 -5.94 -36.17
CA HIS A 256 41.32 -5.62 -36.91
C HIS A 256 42.24 -6.84 -36.85
N ALA A 257 42.24 -7.64 -37.92
CA ALA A 257 43.26 -8.65 -38.17
C ALA A 257 44.07 -8.19 -39.39
N ASN A 258 45.31 -7.78 -39.11
CA ASN A 258 46.36 -7.57 -40.09
C ASN A 258 46.65 -8.86 -40.84
N SER A 259 46.75 -8.81 -42.18
CA SER A 259 47.53 -9.74 -43.00
C SER A 259 47.88 -9.08 -44.34
N PRO A 260 49.11 -9.26 -44.86
CA PRO A 260 49.72 -8.38 -45.85
C PRO A 260 49.29 -8.66 -47.30
N LEU A 261 49.29 -7.58 -48.09
CA LEU A 261 49.09 -7.55 -49.54
C LEU A 261 50.04 -8.52 -50.25
N THR A 262 49.49 -9.53 -50.93
CA THR A 262 50.17 -10.28 -51.99
C THR A 262 49.54 -9.91 -53.32
N TYR A 263 50.33 -9.26 -54.16
CA TYR A 263 50.00 -8.85 -55.53
C TYR A 263 50.09 -10.06 -56.47
N SER A 264 49.05 -10.34 -57.24
CA SER A 264 49.09 -11.29 -58.36
C SER A 264 48.06 -10.86 -59.41
N ALA A 265 48.55 -10.28 -60.50
CA ALA A 265 47.76 -9.94 -61.69
C ALA A 265 47.41 -11.21 -62.50
N PRO A 266 46.34 -11.16 -63.31
CA PRO A 266 46.47 -11.68 -64.67
C PRO A 266 45.95 -10.73 -65.75
N LEU A 267 46.62 -10.83 -66.89
CA LEU A 267 46.45 -10.08 -68.14
C LEU A 267 45.03 -10.15 -68.71
N HIS A 268 44.49 -9.00 -69.14
CA HIS A 268 43.38 -8.93 -70.09
C HIS A 268 43.88 -8.32 -71.39
N THR A 269 43.79 -9.10 -72.46
CA THR A 269 44.07 -8.74 -73.85
C THR A 269 43.02 -7.78 -74.39
N SER A 270 43.50 -6.69 -74.98
CA SER A 270 42.74 -5.66 -75.69
C SER A 270 42.22 -6.15 -77.04
N SER A 271 40.97 -5.83 -77.37
CA SER A 271 40.47 -5.77 -78.75
C SER A 271 39.61 -4.51 -78.92
N GLU A 272 40.16 -3.53 -79.64
CA GLU A 272 39.50 -2.30 -80.08
C GLU A 272 38.40 -2.56 -81.11
N SER A 273 37.32 -1.78 -81.04
CA SER A 273 36.61 -1.29 -82.23
C SER A 273 35.77 -0.05 -81.88
N LEU A 274 36.14 1.09 -82.49
CA LEU A 274 35.40 2.36 -82.53
C LEU A 274 34.79 2.53 -83.93
N PRO A 275 33.58 3.11 -84.09
CA PRO A 275 33.04 3.48 -85.40
C PRO A 275 33.38 4.94 -85.79
N PRO A 276 33.33 5.29 -87.09
CA PRO A 276 33.82 6.57 -87.59
C PRO A 276 32.72 7.66 -87.65
N GLY A 277 33.13 8.91 -87.44
CA GLY A 277 32.29 10.10 -87.64
C GLY A 277 33.03 11.21 -88.39
N HIS A 278 32.59 11.45 -89.63
CA HIS A 278 32.54 12.68 -90.41
C HIS A 278 33.73 13.70 -90.48
N SER A 279 34.26 13.85 -91.70
CA SER A 279 34.87 15.07 -92.29
C SER A 279 33.77 16.09 -92.73
N PRO A 280 34.03 17.28 -93.35
CA PRO A 280 35.28 17.84 -93.91
C PRO A 280 35.49 19.39 -93.79
N SER A 281 36.70 19.87 -94.14
CA SER A 281 37.08 21.17 -94.80
C SER A 281 38.59 21.38 -94.53
N GLY A 282 39.51 21.63 -95.47
CA GLY A 282 39.55 22.58 -96.61
C GLY A 282 40.29 23.85 -96.13
N GLY A 283 41.39 24.34 -96.70
CA GLY A 283 42.25 23.97 -97.82
C GLY A 283 43.48 24.89 -97.88
N ILE A 284 44.23 24.72 -98.97
CA ILE A 284 45.37 25.51 -99.51
C ILE A 284 46.65 25.50 -98.68
#